data_AF-A0A4P7YIJ3-F1
#
_entry.id   AF-A0A4P7YIJ3-F1
#
_cell.length_a   1.000
_cell.length_b   1.000
_cell.length_c   1.000
_cell.angle_alpha   90.00
_cell.angle_beta   90.00
_cell.angle_gamma   90.00
#
_symmetry.space_group_name_H-M   'P 1'
#
loop_
_entity.id
_entity.type
_entity.pdbx_description
1 polymer ?
#
loop_
_entity_poly.entity_id
_entity_poly.type
_entity_poly.pdbx_seq_one_letter_code
_entity_poly.pdbx_strand_id
1 'polypeptide(L)'
;MRLRPLSPVPALPVRSLRPALIAGGMLALVAGWSPVQAAPAVDEAGAKALAASLKQDLPRWFPPPAEDGEGIGFEWQGEPTVKPAGDHYDVALPRLSAEDAEGTLFDIGTILLSVTPKDDSQYGVSITLPSAIKVQNLDDNDEYVDAATISIGKQSFTSTWSGALETLLTVDGAYNDIAVTAAGGKGKVAIASMTMVQDLKPEAGTSGATLWSGPAAFALGGLSVQDEKNKELVKIGGVTAEAAYTRVDLTKVSALQKLSEQTAAKGVAPSTSELLPKLQGMFGGVTGAMRLSNLSFVSPEDGTTVTLGQLAFRSGLTDLDQALSTVSMGMEARDFAMTPSPAPAGFTPRAFEMKLSVAKLPNSALWKAFTDLAKAAEAEEAPPPKKGAKAKASTPTPPSSDMIMQQAMAAMGEAGTELRIDALNLDTPATAGTATGAMKVATQAAFGVTGGATVLLRGIDAAVKAMQPAPGAKPDKDTQDLLGGLAMIQALGQAGKDESGADTRTYKIDVTEAGQLLLNGADMTALLAGGSEPAPAPAEQPKKKK
;
A
#
# COMPACT_ATOMS: atom_id res chain seq x y z
N MET A 1 41.20 5.37 8.69
CA MET A 1 40.82 5.66 7.29
C MET A 1 40.00 6.94 7.28
N ARG A 2 40.44 7.97 6.56
CA ARG A 2 39.67 9.23 6.40
C ARG A 2 38.58 8.98 5.36
N LEU A 3 37.32 9.03 5.77
CA LEU A 3 36.16 9.03 4.87
C LEU A 3 36.26 10.25 3.96
N ARG A 4 36.33 10.02 2.64
CA ARG A 4 36.20 11.09 1.66
C ARG A 4 34.76 11.60 1.69
N PRO A 5 34.51 12.91 1.57
CA PRO A 5 33.17 13.42 1.35
C PRO A 5 32.63 12.84 0.04
N LEU A 6 31.40 12.34 0.08
CA LEU A 6 30.63 11.91 -1.09
C LEU A 6 30.54 13.08 -2.06
N SER A 7 30.95 12.85 -3.32
CA SER A 7 30.73 13.80 -4.42
C SER A 7 29.22 14.05 -4.57
N PRO A 8 28.79 15.25 -5.01
CA PRO A 8 27.40 15.49 -5.37
C PRO A 8 26.98 14.53 -6.49
N VAL A 9 25.91 13.79 -6.25
CA VAL A 9 25.28 12.85 -7.19
C VAL A 9 24.96 13.60 -8.49
N PRO A 10 25.48 13.20 -9.66
CA PRO A 10 24.99 13.73 -10.93
C PRO A 10 23.54 13.27 -11.10
N ALA A 11 22.63 14.22 -11.36
CA ALA A 11 21.23 13.92 -11.61
C ALA A 11 21.14 12.91 -12.77
N LEU A 12 20.51 11.75 -12.52
CA LEU A 12 19.98 10.90 -13.57
C LEU A 12 19.15 11.77 -14.54
N PRO A 13 18.98 11.41 -15.82
CA PRO A 13 18.07 12.10 -16.72
C PRO A 13 16.61 11.83 -16.28
N VAL A 14 16.20 12.40 -15.14
CA VAL A 14 14.88 12.29 -14.53
C VAL A 14 13.80 12.91 -15.43
N ARG A 15 14.18 13.81 -16.34
CA ARG A 15 13.26 14.48 -17.26
C ARG A 15 12.53 13.52 -18.22
N SER A 16 13.10 12.37 -18.58
CA SER A 16 12.45 11.44 -19.54
C SER A 16 11.51 10.41 -18.89
N LEU A 17 11.50 10.29 -17.55
CA LEU A 17 10.69 9.28 -16.83
C LEU A 17 9.37 9.83 -16.28
N ARG A 18 9.22 11.15 -16.16
CA ARG A 18 8.00 11.81 -15.68
C ARG A 18 6.76 11.56 -16.55
N PRO A 19 6.84 11.61 -17.90
CA PRO A 19 5.69 11.31 -18.76
C PRO A 19 5.15 9.88 -18.57
N ALA A 20 6.02 8.92 -18.22
CA ALA A 20 5.63 7.53 -18.02
C ALA A 20 4.86 7.29 -16.71
N LEU A 21 5.12 8.08 -15.66
CA LEU A 21 4.40 7.99 -14.37
C LEU A 21 3.00 8.61 -14.44
N ILE A 22 2.83 9.69 -15.20
CA ILE A 22 1.54 10.37 -15.40
C ILE A 22 0.64 9.59 -16.37
N ALA A 23 1.21 8.92 -17.38
CA ALA A 23 0.46 8.03 -18.28
C ALA A 23 -0.26 6.89 -17.54
N GLY A 24 0.26 6.43 -16.40
CA GLY A 24 -0.42 5.47 -15.52
C GLY A 24 -1.65 6.05 -14.80
N GLY A 25 -1.68 7.37 -14.55
CA GLY A 25 -2.79 8.07 -13.90
C GLY A 25 -4.00 8.29 -14.81
N MET A 26 -3.81 8.36 -16.13
CA MET A 26 -4.90 8.55 -17.10
C MET A 26 -5.89 7.37 -17.18
N LEU A 27 -5.64 6.24 -16.51
CA LEU A 27 -6.57 5.12 -16.46
C LEU A 27 -7.56 5.22 -15.29
N ALA A 28 -7.34 6.15 -14.35
CA ALA A 28 -8.31 6.48 -13.30
C ALA A 28 -9.47 7.36 -13.81
N LEU A 29 -9.43 7.81 -15.07
CA LEU A 29 -10.39 8.75 -15.70
C LEU A 29 -11.83 8.19 -15.88
N VAL A 30 -12.15 6.98 -15.39
CA VAL A 30 -13.45 6.33 -15.67
C VAL A 30 -14.35 6.22 -14.43
N ALA A 31 -13.83 6.48 -13.23
CA ALA A 31 -14.58 6.22 -11.99
C ALA A 31 -15.64 7.29 -11.63
N GLY A 32 -15.69 8.43 -12.34
CA GLY A 32 -16.49 9.58 -11.92
C GLY A 32 -17.93 9.63 -12.40
N TRP A 33 -18.34 8.87 -13.43
CA TRP A 33 -19.56 9.19 -14.18
C TRP A 33 -20.85 9.19 -13.34
N SER A 34 -21.90 9.97 -13.70
CA SER A 34 -23.17 10.10 -12.94
C SER A 34 -24.39 10.69 -13.71
N PRO A 35 -25.02 10.03 -14.70
CA PRO A 35 -26.41 10.35 -15.04
C PRO A 35 -27.39 9.92 -13.94
N VAL A 36 -28.03 10.91 -13.32
CA VAL A 36 -29.02 10.78 -12.22
C VAL A 36 -30.43 10.38 -12.72
N GLN A 37 -30.62 10.09 -14.00
CA GLN A 37 -31.93 9.73 -14.55
C GLN A 37 -32.05 8.23 -14.84
N ALA A 38 -33.29 7.73 -14.79
CA ALA A 38 -33.63 6.37 -15.23
C ALA A 38 -33.04 6.14 -16.63
N ALA A 39 -32.54 4.93 -16.89
CA ALA A 39 -31.90 4.54 -18.15
C ALA A 39 -32.70 5.10 -19.34
N PRO A 40 -32.22 6.19 -19.99
CA PRO A 40 -33.00 6.84 -21.01
C PRO A 40 -33.19 5.87 -22.17
N ALA A 41 -34.37 5.90 -22.80
CA ALA A 41 -34.59 5.17 -24.03
C ALA A 41 -33.52 5.58 -25.05
N VAL A 42 -32.94 4.62 -25.76
CA VAL A 42 -31.89 4.86 -26.75
C VAL A 42 -32.49 5.56 -27.98
N ASP A 43 -32.68 6.86 -27.84
CA ASP A 43 -33.27 7.77 -28.82
C ASP A 43 -32.59 9.14 -28.78
N GLU A 44 -33.03 10.06 -29.63
CA GLU A 44 -32.48 11.42 -29.72
C GLU A 44 -32.66 12.24 -28.44
N ALA A 45 -33.75 12.02 -27.69
CA ALA A 45 -33.99 12.75 -26.44
C ALA A 45 -33.03 12.27 -25.35
N GLY A 46 -32.83 10.96 -25.24
CA GLY A 46 -31.86 10.34 -24.36
C GLY A 46 -30.42 10.73 -24.70
N ALA A 47 -30.08 10.78 -26.00
CA ALA A 47 -28.77 11.24 -26.47
C ALA A 47 -28.49 12.69 -26.04
N LYS A 48 -29.49 13.59 -26.22
CA LYS A 48 -29.38 14.99 -25.79
C LYS A 48 -29.25 15.13 -24.28
N ALA A 49 -29.98 14.33 -23.50
CA ALA A 49 -29.89 14.32 -22.04
C ALA A 49 -28.51 13.84 -21.57
N LEU A 50 -27.99 12.77 -22.15
CA LEU A 50 -26.65 12.24 -21.85
C LEU A 50 -25.55 13.26 -22.21
N ALA A 51 -25.64 13.90 -23.37
CA ALA A 51 -24.69 14.95 -23.77
C ALA A 51 -24.70 16.13 -22.78
N ALA A 52 -25.88 16.56 -22.32
CA ALA A 52 -26.01 17.63 -21.34
C ALA A 52 -25.42 17.25 -19.97
N SER A 53 -25.63 16.02 -19.49
CA SER A 53 -25.01 15.51 -18.26
C SER A 53 -23.48 15.47 -18.41
N LEU A 54 -22.95 14.90 -19.49
CA LEU A 54 -21.52 14.87 -19.74
C LEU A 54 -20.90 16.28 -19.78
N LYS A 55 -21.57 17.23 -20.44
CA LYS A 55 -21.10 18.62 -20.48
C LYS A 55 -21.05 19.25 -19.08
N GLN A 56 -22.01 18.95 -18.23
CA GLN A 56 -22.06 19.45 -16.86
C GLN A 56 -21.00 18.79 -15.96
N ASP A 57 -20.81 17.48 -16.10
CA ASP A 57 -20.11 16.69 -15.10
C ASP A 57 -18.62 16.46 -15.45
N LEU A 58 -18.21 16.54 -16.73
CA LEU A 58 -16.80 16.39 -17.12
C LEU A 58 -15.87 17.38 -16.40
N PRO A 59 -16.18 18.69 -16.27
CA PRO A 59 -15.34 19.61 -15.51
C PRO A 59 -15.32 19.33 -14.00
N ARG A 60 -16.34 18.64 -13.46
CA ARG A 60 -16.36 18.22 -12.05
C ARG A 60 -15.35 17.09 -11.82
N TRP A 61 -15.26 16.15 -12.74
CA TRP A 61 -14.35 15.00 -12.64
C TRP A 61 -12.92 15.32 -13.06
N PHE A 62 -12.78 16.23 -14.03
CA PHE A 62 -11.53 16.67 -14.61
C PHE A 62 -11.48 18.19 -14.51
N PRO A 63 -11.19 18.71 -13.30
CA PRO A 63 -11.17 20.14 -13.08
C PRO A 63 -10.05 20.81 -13.90
N PRO A 64 -10.28 22.07 -14.32
CA PRO A 64 -9.24 22.86 -14.96
C PRO A 64 -8.04 23.08 -14.02
N PRO A 65 -6.88 23.50 -14.57
CA PRO A 65 -5.72 23.88 -13.75
C PRO A 65 -6.12 24.87 -12.66
N ALA A 66 -5.62 24.65 -11.45
CA ALA A 66 -5.80 25.59 -10.35
C ALA A 66 -5.01 26.88 -10.62
N GLU A 67 -5.52 28.02 -10.16
CA GLU A 67 -4.88 29.34 -10.38
C GLU A 67 -3.50 29.46 -9.70
N ASP A 68 -3.23 28.65 -8.68
CA ASP A 68 -1.93 28.57 -8.00
C ASP A 68 -0.90 27.68 -8.72
N GLY A 69 -1.31 27.01 -9.80
CA GLY A 69 -0.45 26.15 -10.60
C GLY A 69 -0.09 24.83 -9.91
N GLU A 70 -0.72 24.47 -8.79
CA GLU A 70 -0.44 23.19 -8.13
C GLU A 70 -1.29 22.05 -8.73
N GLY A 71 -0.62 20.96 -9.14
CA GLY A 71 -1.27 19.73 -9.59
C GLY A 71 -1.30 19.53 -11.10
N ILE A 72 -2.28 18.74 -11.57
CA ILE A 72 -2.54 18.48 -12.99
C ILE A 72 -3.89 19.10 -13.32
N GLY A 73 -3.91 20.03 -14.28
CA GLY A 73 -5.11 20.63 -14.80
C GLY A 73 -5.59 19.95 -16.07
N PHE A 74 -6.91 19.88 -16.26
CA PHE A 74 -7.52 19.27 -17.43
C PHE A 74 -8.31 20.29 -18.25
N GLU A 75 -8.13 20.30 -19.56
CA GLU A 75 -8.86 21.18 -20.46
C GLU A 75 -9.63 20.36 -21.51
N TRP A 76 -10.92 20.68 -21.65
CA TRP A 76 -11.81 20.10 -22.64
C TRP A 76 -12.08 21.09 -23.77
N GLN A 77 -11.73 20.73 -25.00
CA GLN A 77 -11.94 21.58 -26.17
C GLN A 77 -13.19 21.14 -26.94
N GLY A 78 -14.30 21.84 -26.69
CA GLY A 78 -15.60 21.63 -27.35
C GLY A 78 -16.65 21.01 -26.45
N GLU A 79 -17.70 20.44 -27.05
CA GLU A 79 -18.80 19.79 -26.34
C GLU A 79 -18.85 18.29 -26.66
N PRO A 80 -19.29 17.45 -25.71
CA PRO A 80 -19.50 16.03 -25.98
C PRO A 80 -20.60 15.83 -27.01
N THR A 81 -20.40 14.87 -27.91
CA THR A 81 -21.41 14.48 -28.90
C THR A 81 -21.92 13.08 -28.59
N VAL A 82 -23.23 12.90 -28.67
CA VAL A 82 -23.91 11.64 -28.35
C VAL A 82 -24.89 11.33 -29.48
N LYS A 83 -24.89 10.10 -29.98
CA LYS A 83 -25.81 9.64 -31.02
C LYS A 83 -26.41 8.28 -30.64
N PRO A 84 -27.72 8.06 -30.82
CA PRO A 84 -28.30 6.73 -30.65
C PRO A 84 -27.82 5.79 -31.77
N ALA A 85 -27.48 4.56 -31.40
CA ALA A 85 -26.91 3.54 -32.28
C ALA A 85 -27.53 2.16 -31.99
N GLY A 86 -28.82 2.00 -32.28
CA GLY A 86 -29.54 0.75 -32.02
C GLY A 86 -29.85 0.58 -30.53
N ASP A 87 -29.08 -0.24 -29.84
CA ASP A 87 -29.25 -0.57 -28.41
C ASP A 87 -28.32 0.19 -27.46
N HIS A 88 -27.47 1.09 -27.98
CA HIS A 88 -26.53 1.90 -27.21
C HIS A 88 -26.38 3.31 -27.78
N TYR A 89 -25.64 4.16 -27.08
CA TYR A 89 -25.20 5.46 -27.58
C TYR A 89 -23.74 5.44 -27.97
N ASP A 90 -23.42 5.96 -29.16
CA ASP A 90 -22.08 6.35 -29.55
C ASP A 90 -21.79 7.73 -28.96
N VAL A 91 -20.77 7.82 -28.11
CA VAL A 91 -20.35 9.06 -27.47
C VAL A 91 -18.93 9.40 -27.91
N ALA A 92 -18.71 10.63 -28.35
CA ALA A 92 -17.38 11.19 -28.51
C ALA A 92 -17.21 12.35 -27.53
N LEU A 93 -16.30 12.18 -26.57
CA LEU A 93 -15.91 13.24 -25.66
C LEU A 93 -15.06 14.29 -26.42
N PRO A 94 -15.14 15.57 -26.04
CA PRO A 94 -14.32 16.60 -26.67
C PRO A 94 -12.83 16.29 -26.49
N ARG A 95 -11.98 16.98 -27.27
CA ARG A 95 -10.54 16.79 -27.15
C ARG A 95 -10.08 17.15 -25.73
N LEU A 96 -9.40 16.21 -25.08
CA LEU A 96 -8.84 16.40 -23.75
C LEU A 96 -7.35 16.73 -23.85
N SER A 97 -6.92 17.72 -23.08
CA SER A 97 -5.52 17.93 -22.73
C SER A 97 -5.35 17.95 -21.21
N ALA A 98 -4.19 17.55 -20.74
CA ALA A 98 -3.79 17.68 -19.34
C ALA A 98 -2.44 18.37 -19.26
N GLU A 99 -2.28 19.30 -18.33
CA GLU A 99 -1.04 20.06 -18.12
C GLU A 99 -0.63 19.95 -16.65
N ASP A 100 0.65 19.66 -16.40
CA ASP A 100 1.20 19.67 -15.05
C ASP A 100 1.79 21.05 -14.67
N ALA A 101 2.10 21.23 -13.39
CA ALA A 101 2.71 22.44 -12.85
C ALA A 101 4.05 22.85 -13.51
N GLU A 102 4.69 21.95 -14.26
CA GLU A 102 5.96 22.21 -14.94
C GLU A 102 5.78 22.59 -16.42
N GLY A 103 4.54 22.71 -16.90
CA GLY A 103 4.23 23.01 -18.30
C GLY A 103 4.42 21.80 -19.22
N THR A 104 4.29 20.58 -18.71
CA THR A 104 4.21 19.38 -19.55
C THR A 104 2.77 19.18 -20.00
N LEU A 105 2.52 19.32 -21.30
CA LEU A 105 1.22 19.14 -21.93
C LEU A 105 1.07 17.73 -22.50
N PHE A 106 0.03 17.04 -22.06
CA PHE A 106 -0.45 15.77 -22.62
C PHE A 106 -1.66 16.06 -23.51
N ASP A 107 -1.47 15.97 -24.83
CA ASP A 107 -2.56 16.08 -25.80
C ASP A 107 -3.17 14.70 -26.05
N ILE A 108 -4.19 14.39 -25.25
CA ILE A 108 -4.82 13.07 -25.18
C ILE A 108 -5.69 12.83 -26.40
N GLY A 109 -6.41 13.85 -26.87
CA GLY A 109 -7.29 13.75 -28.04
C GLY A 109 -8.74 13.43 -27.68
N THR A 110 -9.49 12.94 -28.67
CA THR A 110 -10.91 12.57 -28.54
C THR A 110 -11.06 11.16 -27.96
N ILE A 111 -11.78 11.03 -26.86
CA ILE A 111 -12.11 9.72 -26.26
C ILE A 111 -13.46 9.25 -26.80
N LEU A 112 -13.52 8.01 -27.27
CA LEU A 112 -14.74 7.41 -27.81
C LEU A 112 -15.32 6.40 -26.80
N LEU A 113 -16.63 6.43 -26.65
CA LEU A 113 -17.35 5.59 -25.71
C LEU A 113 -18.56 4.95 -26.41
N SER A 114 -18.90 3.75 -25.99
CA SER A 114 -20.19 3.13 -26.26
C SER A 114 -20.90 2.93 -24.94
N VAL A 115 -22.08 3.53 -24.79
CA VAL A 115 -22.86 3.53 -23.55
C VAL A 115 -24.18 2.81 -23.77
N THR A 116 -24.36 1.65 -23.15
CA THR A 116 -25.56 0.82 -23.23
C THR A 116 -26.35 0.94 -21.94
N PRO A 117 -27.52 1.60 -21.92
CA PRO A 117 -28.36 1.64 -20.73
C PRO A 117 -28.81 0.22 -20.31
N LYS A 118 -28.80 -0.05 -19.01
CA LYS A 118 -29.27 -1.30 -18.39
C LYS A 118 -30.35 -0.99 -17.35
N ASP A 119 -30.86 -2.03 -16.69
CA ASP A 119 -31.80 -1.88 -15.57
C ASP A 119 -31.17 -1.15 -14.37
N ASP A 120 -31.99 -0.65 -13.45
CA ASP A 120 -31.59 -0.07 -12.16
C ASP A 120 -30.54 1.05 -12.23
N SER A 121 -30.63 1.90 -13.25
CA SER A 121 -29.68 3.02 -13.49
C SER A 121 -28.23 2.55 -13.64
N GLN A 122 -28.02 1.35 -14.18
CA GLN A 122 -26.71 0.85 -14.59
C GLN A 122 -26.49 1.07 -16.08
N TYR A 123 -25.22 1.14 -16.47
CA TYR A 123 -24.81 1.39 -17.85
C TYR A 123 -23.63 0.49 -18.20
N GLY A 124 -23.75 -0.27 -19.28
CA GLY A 124 -22.58 -0.86 -19.94
C GLY A 124 -21.77 0.24 -20.58
N VAL A 125 -20.46 0.26 -20.35
CA VAL A 125 -19.55 1.27 -20.92
C VAL A 125 -18.40 0.55 -21.59
N SER A 126 -18.16 0.87 -22.86
CA SER A 126 -16.91 0.53 -23.55
C SER A 126 -16.14 1.79 -23.87
N ILE A 127 -14.81 1.76 -23.76
CA ILE A 127 -13.94 2.94 -23.91
C ILE A 127 -12.84 2.68 -24.92
N THR A 128 -12.60 3.65 -25.78
CA THR A 128 -11.48 3.68 -26.71
C THR A 128 -10.75 5.01 -26.59
N LEU A 129 -9.49 4.93 -26.17
CA LEU A 129 -8.55 6.05 -26.13
C LEU A 129 -7.89 6.22 -27.51
N PRO A 130 -7.36 7.42 -27.84
CA PRO A 130 -6.50 7.58 -29.01
C PRO A 130 -5.27 6.67 -28.94
N SER A 131 -4.90 6.08 -30.09
CA SER A 131 -3.75 5.17 -30.17
C SER A 131 -2.39 5.89 -30.08
N ALA A 132 -2.39 7.21 -30.18
CA ALA A 132 -1.22 8.06 -30.00
C ALA A 132 -1.60 9.33 -29.24
N ILE A 133 -0.87 9.61 -28.16
CA ILE A 133 -1.00 10.80 -27.31
C ILE A 133 0.33 11.54 -27.41
N LYS A 134 0.28 12.84 -27.71
CA LYS A 134 1.49 13.67 -27.77
C LYS A 134 1.81 14.20 -26.38
N VAL A 135 3.10 14.22 -26.07
CA VAL A 135 3.63 14.87 -24.87
C VAL A 135 4.52 16.00 -25.33
N GLN A 136 4.23 17.20 -24.86
CA GLN A 136 4.94 18.43 -25.22
C GLN A 136 5.43 19.11 -23.95
N ASN A 137 6.59 19.76 -24.01
CA ASN A 137 7.11 20.57 -22.91
C ASN A 137 7.27 22.01 -23.39
N LEU A 138 7.21 22.96 -22.47
CA LEU A 138 7.63 24.34 -22.75
C LEU A 138 9.14 24.39 -23.01
N ASP A 139 9.54 25.13 -24.06
CA ASP A 139 10.92 25.49 -24.33
C ASP A 139 11.32 26.79 -23.61
N ASP A 140 12.54 27.29 -23.86
CA ASP A 140 13.04 28.53 -23.27
C ASP A 140 12.28 29.80 -23.73
N ASN A 141 11.40 29.68 -24.73
CA ASN A 141 10.54 30.76 -25.24
C ASN A 141 9.07 30.58 -24.82
N ASP A 142 8.79 29.68 -23.87
CA ASP A 142 7.44 29.30 -23.45
C ASP A 142 6.57 28.75 -24.62
N GLU A 143 7.20 28.12 -25.62
CA GLU A 143 6.51 27.43 -26.71
C GLU A 143 6.48 25.91 -26.49
N TYR A 144 5.34 25.28 -26.79
CA TYR A 144 5.21 23.83 -26.70
C TYR A 144 5.98 23.11 -27.81
N VAL A 145 6.99 22.32 -27.41
CA VAL A 145 7.79 21.47 -28.29
C VAL A 145 7.55 19.99 -27.99
N ASP A 146 7.52 19.16 -29.04
CA ASP A 146 7.32 17.71 -28.90
C ASP A 146 8.44 17.08 -28.06
N ALA A 147 8.06 16.48 -26.93
CA ALA A 147 8.97 15.84 -26.00
C ALA A 147 8.92 14.31 -26.11
N ALA A 148 7.72 13.74 -26.28
CA ALA A 148 7.53 12.31 -26.46
C ALA A 148 6.20 11.98 -27.16
N THR A 149 6.04 10.72 -27.55
CA THR A 149 4.75 10.15 -27.97
C THR A 149 4.46 8.91 -27.15
N ILE A 150 3.24 8.83 -26.60
CA ILE A 150 2.70 7.65 -25.95
C ILE A 150 1.85 6.92 -27.00
N SER A 151 2.21 5.69 -27.36
CA SER A 151 1.46 4.85 -28.29
C SER A 151 0.77 3.68 -27.58
N ILE A 152 -0.43 3.33 -28.02
CA ILE A 152 -1.21 2.17 -27.56
C ILE A 152 -1.49 1.28 -28.78
N GLY A 153 -0.96 0.06 -28.78
CA GLY A 153 -1.10 -0.86 -29.92
C GLY A 153 -2.47 -1.51 -29.98
N LYS A 154 -2.90 -2.16 -28.89
CA LYS A 154 -4.24 -2.77 -28.78
C LYS A 154 -4.90 -2.34 -27.49
N GLN A 155 -6.21 -2.14 -27.53
CA GLN A 155 -7.00 -1.80 -26.36
C GLN A 155 -8.37 -2.48 -26.43
N SER A 156 -8.86 -2.87 -25.26
CA SER A 156 -10.24 -3.24 -25.02
C SER A 156 -10.57 -2.79 -23.61
N PHE A 157 -11.68 -2.09 -23.44
CA PHE A 157 -12.16 -1.72 -22.12
C PHE A 157 -13.67 -1.86 -22.12
N THR A 158 -14.19 -2.66 -21.20
CA THR A 158 -15.62 -2.80 -20.94
C THR A 158 -15.88 -2.72 -19.44
N SER A 159 -17.03 -2.20 -19.06
CA SER A 159 -17.39 -1.98 -17.66
C SER A 159 -18.90 -1.93 -17.49
N THR A 160 -19.36 -2.14 -16.26
CA THR A 160 -20.71 -1.76 -15.83
C THR A 160 -20.58 -0.66 -14.80
N TRP A 161 -21.10 0.51 -15.12
CA TRP A 161 -21.10 1.68 -14.27
C TRP A 161 -22.49 1.86 -13.62
N SER A 162 -22.53 2.25 -12.34
CA SER A 162 -23.75 2.47 -11.56
C SER A 162 -24.00 3.94 -11.32
N GLY A 163 -25.12 4.46 -11.84
CA GLY A 163 -25.56 5.85 -11.63
C GLY A 163 -25.91 6.18 -10.20
N ALA A 164 -26.56 5.26 -9.50
CA ALA A 164 -26.95 5.49 -8.12
C ALA A 164 -25.74 5.54 -7.17
N LEU A 165 -24.70 4.75 -7.46
CA LEU A 165 -23.51 4.61 -6.61
C LEU A 165 -22.33 5.46 -7.08
N GLU A 166 -22.41 6.03 -8.29
CA GLU A 166 -21.34 6.80 -8.94
C GLU A 166 -20.02 6.01 -9.00
N THR A 167 -20.09 4.72 -9.36
CA THR A 167 -18.91 3.83 -9.34
C THR A 167 -19.01 2.71 -10.38
N LEU A 168 -17.86 2.15 -10.77
CA LEU A 168 -17.79 0.98 -11.63
C LEU A 168 -18.02 -0.27 -10.78
N LEU A 169 -18.98 -1.10 -11.18
CA LEU A 169 -19.29 -2.38 -10.55
C LEU A 169 -18.43 -3.50 -11.15
N THR A 170 -18.33 -3.52 -12.48
CA THR A 170 -17.46 -4.44 -13.21
C THR A 170 -16.46 -3.69 -14.07
N VAL A 171 -15.26 -4.23 -14.25
CA VAL A 171 -14.23 -3.71 -15.16
C VAL A 171 -13.59 -4.93 -15.84
N ASP A 172 -13.40 -4.85 -17.15
CA ASP A 172 -12.54 -5.73 -17.93
C ASP A 172 -11.82 -4.88 -18.97
N GLY A 173 -10.59 -4.50 -18.62
CA GLY A 173 -9.71 -3.64 -19.39
C GLY A 173 -8.42 -4.37 -19.74
N ALA A 174 -7.97 -4.24 -20.98
CA ALA A 174 -6.70 -4.74 -21.46
C ALA A 174 -6.10 -3.76 -22.48
N TYR A 175 -4.86 -3.37 -22.25
CA TYR A 175 -4.05 -2.53 -23.13
C TYR A 175 -2.74 -3.26 -23.40
N ASN A 176 -2.32 -3.31 -24.66
CA ASN A 176 -1.12 -4.02 -25.06
C ASN A 176 -0.24 -3.13 -25.93
N ASP A 177 1.05 -3.43 -25.89
CA ASP A 177 2.08 -2.74 -26.68
C ASP A 177 2.08 -1.22 -26.40
N ILE A 178 2.00 -0.84 -25.13
CA ILE A 178 2.10 0.57 -24.72
C ILE A 178 3.57 0.98 -24.77
N ALA A 179 3.87 2.12 -25.38
CA ALA A 179 5.22 2.65 -25.37
C ALA A 179 5.25 4.17 -25.25
N VAL A 180 6.19 4.69 -24.49
CA VAL A 180 6.57 6.10 -24.47
C VAL A 180 7.90 6.22 -25.20
N THR A 181 7.91 6.94 -26.31
CA THR A 181 9.11 7.16 -27.12
C THR A 181 9.50 8.63 -27.08
N ALA A 182 10.71 8.93 -26.63
CA ALA A 182 11.21 10.30 -26.60
C ALA A 182 11.36 10.87 -28.02
N ALA A 183 11.21 12.19 -28.16
CA ALA A 183 11.46 12.88 -29.41
C ALA A 183 12.87 12.56 -29.94
N GLY A 184 13.00 12.26 -31.23
CA GLY A 184 14.25 11.83 -31.84
C GLY A 184 14.68 10.37 -31.55
N GLY A 185 13.84 9.58 -30.86
CA GLY A 185 14.04 8.14 -30.67
C GLY A 185 15.11 7.76 -29.63
N LYS A 186 15.55 8.72 -28.81
CA LYS A 186 16.61 8.53 -27.82
C LYS A 186 16.05 8.18 -26.45
N GLY A 187 15.57 6.96 -26.30
CA GLY A 187 15.01 6.45 -25.05
C GLY A 187 13.56 5.98 -25.21
N LYS A 188 13.25 4.90 -24.52
CA LYS A 188 11.97 4.21 -24.65
C LYS A 188 11.55 3.59 -23.32
N VAL A 189 10.30 3.82 -22.95
CA VAL A 189 9.59 3.02 -21.94
C VAL A 189 8.60 2.15 -22.68
N ALA A 190 8.57 0.85 -22.40
CA ALA A 190 7.62 -0.08 -23.02
C ALA A 190 6.92 -0.91 -21.94
N ILE A 191 5.63 -1.15 -22.12
CA ILE A 191 4.80 -2.05 -21.32
C ILE A 191 4.13 -3.00 -22.31
N ALA A 192 4.42 -4.30 -22.20
CA ALA A 192 3.88 -5.30 -23.13
C ALA A 192 2.37 -5.49 -22.94
N SER A 193 1.91 -5.54 -21.69
CA SER A 193 0.50 -5.68 -21.37
C SER A 193 0.14 -4.98 -20.08
N MET A 194 -1.10 -4.53 -20.00
CA MET A 194 -1.71 -4.01 -18.79
C MET A 194 -3.17 -4.45 -18.76
N THR A 195 -3.60 -5.10 -17.68
CA THR A 195 -4.98 -5.57 -17.51
C THR A 195 -5.58 -5.08 -16.19
N MET A 196 -6.88 -4.88 -16.22
CA MET A 196 -7.70 -4.45 -15.09
C MET A 196 -8.98 -5.28 -15.09
N VAL A 197 -9.26 -5.97 -14.00
CA VAL A 197 -10.48 -6.76 -13.82
C VAL A 197 -11.13 -6.37 -12.50
N GLN A 198 -12.44 -6.19 -12.49
CA GLN A 198 -13.24 -6.05 -11.28
C GLN A 198 -14.61 -6.69 -11.53
N ASP A 199 -15.13 -7.41 -10.54
CA ASP A 199 -16.47 -8.02 -10.61
C ASP A 199 -17.15 -7.95 -9.24
N LEU A 200 -17.71 -6.78 -8.91
CA LEU A 200 -18.47 -6.60 -7.67
C LEU A 200 -19.91 -7.09 -7.86
N LYS A 201 -20.34 -7.99 -6.98
CA LYS A 201 -21.68 -8.57 -6.96
C LYS A 201 -22.45 -8.12 -5.74
N PRO A 202 -23.74 -7.78 -5.90
CA PRO A 202 -24.57 -7.42 -4.77
C PRO A 202 -24.87 -8.66 -3.91
N GLU A 203 -24.94 -8.45 -2.60
CA GLU A 203 -25.38 -9.43 -1.62
C GLU A 203 -26.27 -8.75 -0.56
N ALA A 204 -27.14 -9.53 0.07
CA ALA A 204 -28.07 -9.01 1.06
C ALA A 204 -27.35 -8.76 2.41
N GLY A 205 -27.38 -7.52 2.89
CA GLY A 205 -26.92 -7.13 4.21
C GLY A 205 -27.95 -7.39 5.31
N THR A 206 -27.47 -7.39 6.57
CA THR A 206 -28.25 -7.71 7.78
C THR A 206 -29.37 -6.69 8.11
N SER A 207 -29.40 -5.54 7.44
CA SER A 207 -30.39 -4.47 7.63
C SER A 207 -31.16 -4.12 6.36
N GLY A 208 -31.19 -5.02 5.37
CA GLY A 208 -31.80 -4.76 4.06
C GLY A 208 -30.98 -3.84 3.16
N ALA A 209 -29.78 -3.42 3.60
CA ALA A 209 -28.81 -2.73 2.75
C ALA A 209 -28.21 -3.70 1.73
N THR A 210 -27.99 -3.22 0.51
CA THR A 210 -27.23 -3.95 -0.52
C THR A 210 -25.74 -3.78 -0.26
N LEU A 211 -25.06 -4.87 0.08
CA LEU A 211 -23.61 -4.91 0.21
C LEU A 211 -22.99 -5.49 -1.07
N TRP A 212 -21.70 -5.27 -1.28
CA TRP A 212 -21.02 -5.69 -2.50
C TRP A 212 -19.77 -6.50 -2.17
N SER A 213 -19.59 -7.62 -2.86
CA SER A 213 -18.44 -8.51 -2.69
C SER A 213 -17.90 -8.92 -4.04
N GLY A 214 -16.58 -9.08 -4.16
CA GLY A 214 -15.98 -9.48 -5.42
C GLY A 214 -14.48 -9.27 -5.52
N PRO A 215 -13.84 -9.90 -6.51
CA PRO A 215 -12.44 -9.68 -6.81
C PRO A 215 -12.22 -8.38 -7.59
N ALA A 216 -11.04 -7.80 -7.39
CA ALA A 216 -10.42 -6.84 -8.27
C ALA A 216 -8.98 -7.30 -8.56
N ALA A 217 -8.49 -7.12 -9.78
CA ALA A 217 -7.14 -7.47 -10.16
C ALA A 217 -6.59 -6.44 -11.14
N PHE A 218 -5.33 -6.11 -10.97
CA PHE A 218 -4.53 -5.32 -11.88
C PHE A 218 -3.27 -6.11 -12.22
N ALA A 219 -2.87 -6.12 -13.49
CA ALA A 219 -1.60 -6.68 -13.90
C ALA A 219 -0.91 -5.77 -14.91
N LEU A 220 0.39 -5.61 -14.77
CA LEU A 220 1.29 -4.97 -15.72
C LEU A 220 2.37 -5.98 -16.09
N GLY A 221 2.57 -6.24 -17.38
CA GLY A 221 3.53 -7.22 -17.90
C GLY A 221 4.60 -6.56 -18.77
N GLY A 222 5.83 -7.03 -18.60
CA GLY A 222 6.95 -6.70 -19.49
C GLY A 222 7.31 -5.21 -19.54
N LEU A 223 7.46 -4.56 -18.38
CA LEU A 223 8.02 -3.20 -18.34
C LEU A 223 9.50 -3.25 -18.74
N SER A 224 9.91 -2.39 -19.67
CA SER A 224 11.31 -2.17 -20.01
C SER A 224 11.57 -0.67 -20.15
N VAL A 225 12.69 -0.22 -19.61
CA VAL A 225 13.19 1.16 -19.73
C VAL A 225 14.55 1.12 -20.38
N GLN A 226 14.68 1.84 -21.50
CA GLN A 226 15.90 1.98 -22.27
C GLN A 226 16.39 3.42 -22.22
N ASP A 227 17.70 3.59 -22.07
CA ASP A 227 18.35 4.89 -22.14
C ASP A 227 18.47 5.43 -23.58
N GLU A 228 19.09 6.60 -23.74
CA GLU A 228 19.32 7.24 -25.04
C GLU A 228 20.20 6.43 -26.00
N LYS A 229 20.95 5.45 -25.48
CA LYS A 229 21.81 4.53 -26.24
C LYS A 229 21.13 3.18 -26.48
N ASN A 230 19.84 3.07 -26.16
CA ASN A 230 19.06 1.84 -26.18
C ASN A 230 19.59 0.73 -25.26
N LYS A 231 20.33 1.09 -24.20
CA LYS A 231 20.72 0.15 -23.15
C LYS A 231 19.55 -0.02 -22.20
N GLU A 232 19.17 -1.28 -21.93
CA GLU A 232 18.14 -1.59 -20.94
C GLU A 232 18.66 -1.29 -19.53
N LEU A 233 17.98 -0.38 -18.84
CA LEU A 233 18.31 0.05 -17.47
C LEU A 233 17.41 -0.63 -16.43
N VAL A 234 16.13 -0.78 -16.76
CA VAL A 234 15.13 -1.39 -15.89
C VAL A 234 14.34 -2.41 -16.70
N LYS A 235 14.11 -3.57 -16.10
CA LYS A 235 13.18 -4.57 -16.58
C LYS A 235 12.34 -5.08 -15.43
N ILE A 236 11.03 -5.18 -15.64
CA ILE A 236 10.10 -5.86 -14.74
C ILE A 236 9.30 -6.84 -15.57
N GLY A 237 9.41 -8.14 -15.26
CA GLY A 237 8.65 -9.18 -15.95
C GLY A 237 7.14 -9.02 -15.75
N GLY A 238 6.72 -8.70 -14.52
CA GLY A 238 5.35 -8.29 -14.26
C GLY A 238 5.09 -7.84 -12.83
N VAL A 239 4.09 -6.98 -12.69
CA VAL A 239 3.49 -6.53 -11.42
C VAL A 239 2.03 -6.98 -11.44
N THR A 240 1.59 -7.75 -10.45
CA THR A 240 0.17 -8.05 -10.25
C THR A 240 -0.28 -7.50 -8.90
N ALA A 241 -1.49 -7.00 -8.82
CA ALA A 241 -2.16 -6.61 -7.59
C ALA A 241 -3.57 -7.19 -7.62
N GLU A 242 -3.86 -8.10 -6.70
CA GLU A 242 -5.15 -8.73 -6.51
C GLU A 242 -5.76 -8.19 -5.22
N ALA A 243 -7.04 -7.88 -5.24
CA ALA A 243 -7.82 -7.57 -4.07
C ALA A 243 -9.12 -8.37 -4.08
N ALA A 244 -9.63 -8.72 -2.91
CA ALA A 244 -10.99 -9.23 -2.77
C ALA A 244 -11.68 -8.42 -1.69
N TYR A 245 -12.83 -7.88 -2.06
CA TYR A 245 -13.68 -7.12 -1.17
C TYR A 245 -14.79 -8.01 -0.64
N THR A 246 -15.11 -7.86 0.64
CA THR A 246 -16.18 -8.58 1.31
C THR A 246 -17.10 -7.58 1.99
N ARG A 247 -18.41 -7.66 1.70
CA ARG A 247 -19.47 -6.88 2.34
C ARG A 247 -19.19 -5.38 2.34
N VAL A 248 -18.91 -4.80 1.18
CA VAL A 248 -18.70 -3.36 1.01
C VAL A 248 -20.03 -2.63 0.95
N ASP A 249 -20.18 -1.57 1.73
CA ASP A 249 -21.26 -0.61 1.60
C ASP A 249 -20.86 0.52 0.65
N LEU A 250 -21.13 0.34 -0.65
CA LEU A 250 -20.81 1.34 -1.68
C LEU A 250 -21.56 2.67 -1.49
N THR A 251 -22.68 2.68 -0.76
CA THR A 251 -23.39 3.93 -0.47
C THR A 251 -22.58 4.81 0.49
N LYS A 252 -21.87 4.19 1.45
CA LYS A 252 -20.94 4.91 2.33
C LYS A 252 -19.70 5.41 1.59
N VAL A 253 -19.18 4.63 0.64
CA VAL A 253 -18.07 5.05 -0.22
C VAL A 253 -18.46 6.31 -1.02
N SER A 254 -19.61 6.28 -1.69
CA SER A 254 -20.13 7.46 -2.40
C SER A 254 -20.37 8.65 -1.45
N ALA A 255 -20.88 8.40 -0.25
CA ALA A 255 -21.09 9.44 0.76
C ALA A 255 -19.78 10.03 1.33
N LEU A 256 -18.66 9.30 1.30
CA LEU A 256 -17.32 9.78 1.64
C LEU A 256 -16.73 10.60 0.51
N GLN A 257 -16.88 10.16 -0.74
CA GLN A 257 -16.45 10.92 -1.91
C GLN A 257 -17.13 12.28 -1.95
N LYS A 258 -18.46 12.33 -1.76
CA LYS A 258 -19.22 13.58 -1.70
C LYS A 258 -18.80 14.48 -0.55
N LEU A 259 -18.45 13.90 0.60
CA LEU A 259 -17.89 14.67 1.72
C LEU A 259 -16.54 15.28 1.32
N SER A 260 -15.64 14.49 0.73
CA SER A 260 -14.33 14.92 0.25
C SER A 260 -14.43 16.09 -0.74
N GLU A 261 -15.29 15.95 -1.76
CA GLU A 261 -15.56 17.01 -2.76
C GLU A 261 -16.07 18.30 -2.10
N GLN A 262 -17.02 18.18 -1.16
CA GLN A 262 -17.55 19.34 -0.44
C GLN A 262 -16.51 20.02 0.45
N THR A 263 -15.61 19.25 1.07
CA THR A 263 -14.55 19.77 1.93
C THR A 263 -13.43 20.43 1.13
N ALA A 264 -13.04 19.83 0.00
CA ALA A 264 -12.07 20.40 -0.94
C ALA A 264 -12.58 21.73 -1.49
N ALA A 265 -13.84 21.79 -1.93
CA ALA A 265 -14.45 23.03 -2.43
C ALA A 265 -14.53 24.15 -1.37
N LYS A 266 -14.55 23.80 -0.08
CA LYS A 266 -14.55 24.78 1.02
C LYS A 266 -13.13 25.11 1.51
N GLY A 267 -12.11 24.36 1.10
CA GLY A 267 -10.76 24.44 1.68
C GLY A 267 -10.71 24.09 3.16
N VAL A 268 -11.66 23.27 3.67
CA VAL A 268 -11.75 22.90 5.08
C VAL A 268 -11.85 21.40 5.19
N ALA A 269 -10.97 20.77 5.97
CA ALA A 269 -10.99 19.33 6.21
C ALA A 269 -12.31 18.87 6.89
N PRO A 270 -12.82 17.66 6.58
CA PRO A 270 -13.98 17.12 7.26
C PRO A 270 -13.70 16.93 8.75
N SER A 271 -14.69 17.21 9.60
CA SER A 271 -14.56 16.87 11.02
C SER A 271 -14.59 15.35 11.21
N THR A 272 -13.97 14.89 12.28
CA THR A 272 -14.04 13.50 12.76
C THR A 272 -15.49 13.03 12.90
N SER A 273 -16.39 13.93 13.36
CA SER A 273 -17.81 13.62 13.54
C SER A 273 -18.56 13.35 12.22
N GLU A 274 -18.08 13.91 11.11
CA GLU A 274 -18.64 13.68 9.77
C GLU A 274 -18.02 12.45 9.10
N LEU A 275 -16.73 12.22 9.34
CA LEU A 275 -15.94 11.16 8.70
C LEU A 275 -16.21 9.78 9.31
N LEU A 276 -16.13 9.65 10.63
CA LEU A 276 -16.15 8.34 11.31
C LEU A 276 -17.42 7.52 11.05
N PRO A 277 -18.64 8.08 11.11
CA PRO A 277 -19.84 7.29 10.87
C PRO A 277 -19.91 6.70 9.45
N LYS A 278 -19.23 7.35 8.48
CA LYS A 278 -19.17 6.87 7.10
C LYS A 278 -18.09 5.79 6.91
N LEU A 279 -17.02 5.83 7.70
CA LEU A 279 -15.98 4.79 7.70
C LEU A 279 -16.44 3.51 8.42
N GLN A 280 -17.19 3.66 9.51
CA GLN A 280 -17.61 2.52 10.33
C GLN A 280 -18.56 1.58 9.56
N GLY A 281 -18.17 0.32 9.43
CA GLY A 281 -18.93 -0.69 8.69
C GLY A 281 -19.05 -0.38 7.20
N MET A 282 -18.08 0.32 6.62
CA MET A 282 -17.96 0.50 5.17
C MET A 282 -17.49 -0.78 4.47
N PHE A 283 -16.65 -1.58 5.14
CA PHE A 283 -16.14 -2.85 4.63
C PHE A 283 -16.33 -3.92 5.70
N GLY A 284 -16.81 -5.11 5.31
CA GLY A 284 -16.67 -6.30 6.15
C GLY A 284 -15.27 -6.89 6.06
N GLY A 285 -14.63 -6.83 4.90
CA GLY A 285 -13.24 -7.22 4.75
C GLY A 285 -12.62 -6.78 3.42
N VAL A 286 -11.29 -6.74 3.43
CA VAL A 286 -10.46 -6.51 2.25
C VAL A 286 -9.21 -7.38 2.36
N THR A 287 -8.95 -8.22 1.37
CA THR A 287 -7.68 -8.94 1.25
C THR A 287 -6.95 -8.49 0.01
N GLY A 288 -5.65 -8.24 0.11
CA GLY A 288 -4.80 -7.81 -0.98
C GLY A 288 -3.58 -8.72 -1.16
N ALA A 289 -3.15 -8.91 -2.40
CA ALA A 289 -1.90 -9.56 -2.75
C ALA A 289 -1.24 -8.82 -3.91
N MET A 290 -0.07 -8.23 -3.67
CA MET A 290 0.77 -7.63 -4.71
C MET A 290 1.95 -8.55 -5.00
N ARG A 291 2.29 -8.78 -6.26
CA ARG A 291 3.46 -9.55 -6.69
C ARG A 291 4.25 -8.78 -7.75
N LEU A 292 5.54 -8.65 -7.53
CA LEU A 292 6.54 -8.18 -8.49
C LEU A 292 7.36 -9.39 -8.91
N SER A 293 7.60 -9.54 -10.21
CA SER A 293 8.35 -10.67 -10.77
C SER A 293 9.42 -10.20 -11.75
N ASN A 294 10.56 -10.88 -11.72
CA ASN A 294 11.70 -10.69 -12.62
C ASN A 294 12.13 -9.22 -12.73
N LEU A 295 12.38 -8.57 -11.58
CA LEU A 295 12.99 -7.24 -11.56
C LEU A 295 14.48 -7.37 -11.89
N SER A 296 14.96 -6.54 -12.80
CA SER A 296 16.37 -6.32 -13.09
C SER A 296 16.62 -4.82 -13.24
N PHE A 297 17.62 -4.32 -12.53
CA PHE A 297 18.08 -2.94 -12.61
C PHE A 297 19.59 -2.92 -12.88
N VAL A 298 20.01 -2.06 -13.80
CA VAL A 298 21.42 -1.80 -14.08
C VAL A 298 21.71 -0.33 -13.82
N SER A 299 22.56 -0.06 -12.83
CA SER A 299 23.05 1.28 -12.54
C SER A 299 23.84 1.82 -13.73
N PRO A 300 23.49 3.01 -14.26
CA PRO A 300 24.21 3.59 -15.38
C PRO A 300 25.60 4.11 -14.98
N GLU A 301 25.82 4.41 -13.70
CA GLU A 301 27.06 5.04 -13.20
C GLU A 301 28.23 4.06 -13.10
N ASP A 302 27.97 2.88 -12.54
CA ASP A 302 28.99 1.89 -12.17
C ASP A 302 28.73 0.50 -12.77
N GLY A 303 27.60 0.31 -13.46
CA GLY A 303 27.21 -0.97 -14.05
C GLY A 303 26.71 -2.00 -13.03
N THR A 304 26.53 -1.60 -11.77
CA THR A 304 26.01 -2.49 -10.72
C THR A 304 24.64 -3.02 -11.12
N THR A 305 24.47 -4.34 -11.04
CA THR A 305 23.23 -5.00 -11.41
C THR A 305 22.52 -5.51 -10.16
N VAL A 306 21.23 -5.25 -10.04
CA VAL A 306 20.35 -5.78 -8.98
C VAL A 306 19.26 -6.59 -9.64
N THR A 307 19.06 -7.82 -9.19
CA THR A 307 17.99 -8.70 -9.66
C THR A 307 17.16 -9.22 -8.50
N LEU A 308 15.87 -9.38 -8.73
CA LEU A 308 14.93 -9.99 -7.79
C LEU A 308 13.93 -10.84 -8.58
N GLY A 309 13.96 -12.15 -8.36
CA GLY A 309 13.08 -13.08 -9.05
C GLY A 309 11.61 -12.87 -8.69
N GLN A 310 11.33 -12.70 -7.39
CA GLN A 310 9.98 -12.44 -6.90
C GLN A 310 9.98 -11.60 -5.63
N LEU A 311 9.02 -10.69 -5.53
CA LEU A 311 8.63 -10.02 -4.29
C LEU A 311 7.11 -10.03 -4.20
N ALA A 312 6.54 -10.48 -3.10
CA ALA A 312 5.11 -10.48 -2.88
C ALA A 312 4.78 -9.86 -1.53
N PHE A 313 3.74 -9.03 -1.51
CA PHE A 313 3.13 -8.50 -0.31
C PHE A 313 1.71 -9.02 -0.22
N ARG A 314 1.26 -9.37 0.98
CA ARG A 314 -0.12 -9.76 1.25
C ARG A 314 -0.62 -8.94 2.42
N SER A 315 -1.87 -8.55 2.37
CA SER A 315 -2.57 -7.92 3.48
C SER A 315 -3.98 -8.46 3.55
N GLY A 316 -4.57 -8.45 4.74
CA GLY A 316 -5.93 -8.92 4.92
C GLY A 316 -6.55 -8.29 6.14
N LEU A 317 -7.75 -7.79 5.99
CA LEU A 317 -8.66 -7.41 7.06
C LEU A 317 -9.94 -8.19 6.84
N THR A 318 -10.35 -8.98 7.83
CA THR A 318 -11.59 -9.76 7.75
C THR A 318 -12.49 -9.43 8.92
N ASP A 319 -13.79 -9.44 8.65
CA ASP A 319 -14.87 -9.31 9.65
C ASP A 319 -14.81 -8.00 10.47
N LEU A 320 -14.41 -6.89 9.84
CA LEU A 320 -14.44 -5.55 10.44
C LEU A 320 -15.87 -5.08 10.77
N ASP A 321 -16.86 -5.60 10.05
CA ASP A 321 -18.29 -5.36 10.29
C ASP A 321 -18.90 -6.28 11.37
N GLN A 322 -18.12 -7.23 11.89
CA GLN A 322 -18.53 -8.16 12.96
C GLN A 322 -18.03 -7.69 14.33
N ALA A 323 -18.28 -8.49 15.37
CA ALA A 323 -17.79 -8.20 16.73
C ALA A 323 -16.26 -8.27 16.82
N LEU A 324 -15.64 -9.22 16.11
CA LEU A 324 -14.22 -9.50 16.12
C LEU A 324 -13.67 -9.50 14.70
N SER A 325 -12.54 -8.83 14.47
CA SER A 325 -11.83 -8.88 13.19
C SER A 325 -10.47 -9.58 13.30
N THR A 326 -9.90 -9.88 12.13
CA THR A 326 -8.50 -10.31 12.01
C THR A 326 -7.79 -9.40 11.00
N VAL A 327 -6.60 -8.92 11.39
CA VAL A 327 -5.67 -8.22 10.49
C VAL A 327 -4.51 -9.16 10.19
N SER A 328 -4.07 -9.23 8.94
CA SER A 328 -2.93 -10.03 8.52
C SER A 328 -2.07 -9.23 7.54
N MET A 329 -0.77 -9.48 7.60
CA MET A 329 0.23 -8.94 6.68
C MET A 329 1.24 -10.03 6.35
N GLY A 330 1.76 -10.00 5.12
CA GLY A 330 2.81 -10.91 4.71
C GLY A 330 3.72 -10.30 3.67
N MET A 331 4.98 -10.71 3.69
CA MET A 331 5.99 -10.35 2.71
C MET A 331 6.75 -11.63 2.33
N GLU A 332 7.03 -11.79 1.04
CA GLU A 332 7.83 -12.90 0.49
C GLU A 332 8.80 -12.33 -0.53
N ALA A 333 10.08 -12.67 -0.46
CA ALA A 333 11.08 -12.27 -1.44
C ALA A 333 11.92 -13.49 -1.85
N ARG A 334 12.24 -13.62 -3.13
CA ARG A 334 13.05 -14.73 -3.67
C ARG A 334 14.05 -14.26 -4.72
N ASP A 335 15.17 -14.99 -4.78
CA ASP A 335 16.21 -14.85 -5.79
C ASP A 335 16.75 -13.42 -5.89
N PHE A 336 17.02 -12.81 -4.74
CA PHE A 336 17.73 -11.53 -4.69
C PHE A 336 19.21 -11.73 -5.01
N ALA A 337 19.74 -10.93 -5.92
CA ALA A 337 21.17 -10.87 -6.19
C ALA A 337 21.61 -9.46 -6.56
N MET A 338 22.86 -9.14 -6.24
CA MET A 338 23.51 -7.89 -6.59
C MET A 338 24.92 -8.20 -7.13
N THR A 339 25.32 -7.54 -8.21
CA THR A 339 26.63 -7.74 -8.84
C THR A 339 27.33 -6.37 -9.02
N PRO A 340 28.48 -6.13 -8.37
CA PRO A 340 29.16 -7.02 -7.41
C PRO A 340 28.37 -7.18 -6.09
N SER A 341 28.44 -8.35 -5.47
CA SER A 341 27.70 -8.63 -4.23
C SER A 341 28.32 -7.89 -3.04
N PRO A 342 27.52 -7.19 -2.21
CA PRO A 342 28.01 -6.52 -1.01
C PRO A 342 28.26 -7.51 0.15
N ALA A 343 27.72 -8.73 0.05
CA ALA A 343 27.84 -9.77 1.07
C ALA A 343 28.48 -11.05 0.50
N PRO A 344 29.10 -11.89 1.35
CA PRO A 344 29.57 -13.20 0.92
C PRO A 344 28.41 -14.05 0.38
N ALA A 345 28.63 -14.73 -0.74
CA ALA A 345 27.59 -15.48 -1.46
C ALA A 345 26.85 -16.50 -0.59
N GLY A 346 27.49 -17.06 0.44
CA GLY A 346 26.88 -18.03 1.35
C GLY A 346 25.78 -17.47 2.25
N PHE A 347 25.74 -16.15 2.45
CA PHE A 347 24.80 -15.48 3.35
C PHE A 347 23.80 -14.57 2.61
N THR A 348 23.90 -14.50 1.28
CA THR A 348 22.90 -13.79 0.47
C THR A 348 21.57 -14.55 0.54
N PRO A 349 20.47 -13.91 0.98
CA PRO A 349 19.16 -14.56 1.05
C PRO A 349 18.68 -15.04 -0.32
N ARG A 350 18.32 -16.33 -0.38
CA ARG A 350 17.62 -16.93 -1.53
C ARG A 350 16.12 -16.78 -1.41
N ALA A 351 15.60 -16.92 -0.19
CA ALA A 351 14.20 -16.72 0.10
C ALA A 351 14.03 -16.08 1.48
N PHE A 352 13.03 -15.22 1.57
CA PHE A 352 12.57 -14.61 2.80
C PHE A 352 11.04 -14.65 2.79
N GLU A 353 10.42 -15.02 3.91
CA GLU A 353 8.99 -14.98 4.11
C GLU A 353 8.69 -14.47 5.52
N MET A 354 7.71 -13.59 5.64
CA MET A 354 7.17 -13.14 6.91
C MET A 354 5.66 -13.09 6.77
N LYS A 355 4.92 -13.66 7.71
CA LYS A 355 3.46 -13.60 7.83
C LYS A 355 3.12 -13.35 9.28
N LEU A 356 2.46 -12.23 9.53
CA LEU A 356 2.03 -11.79 10.84
C LEU A 356 0.51 -11.58 10.81
N SER A 357 -0.17 -11.91 11.90
CA SER A 357 -1.58 -11.58 12.05
C SER A 357 -1.92 -11.17 13.48
N VAL A 358 -2.96 -10.36 13.60
CA VAL A 358 -3.60 -10.01 14.87
C VAL A 358 -5.06 -10.47 14.77
N ALA A 359 -5.40 -11.52 15.51
CA ALA A 359 -6.72 -12.12 15.51
C ALA A 359 -7.54 -11.66 16.71
N LYS A 360 -8.87 -11.73 16.57
CA LYS A 360 -9.85 -11.41 17.64
C LYS A 360 -9.73 -9.96 18.13
N LEU A 361 -9.62 -9.02 17.19
CA LEU A 361 -9.64 -7.59 17.49
C LEU A 361 -11.09 -7.14 17.79
N PRO A 362 -11.37 -6.56 18.97
CA PRO A 362 -12.73 -6.15 19.36
C PRO A 362 -13.14 -4.85 18.65
N ASN A 363 -13.82 -4.97 17.50
CA ASN A 363 -14.09 -3.85 16.61
C ASN A 363 -14.83 -2.70 17.30
N SER A 364 -15.85 -2.98 18.10
CA SER A 364 -16.64 -1.96 18.79
C SER A 364 -15.80 -1.13 19.76
N ALA A 365 -14.92 -1.78 20.52
CA ALA A 365 -14.01 -1.11 21.46
C ALA A 365 -12.94 -0.29 20.74
N LEU A 366 -12.37 -0.83 19.66
CA LEU A 366 -11.35 -0.14 18.86
C LEU A 366 -11.92 1.08 18.15
N TRP A 367 -13.12 0.97 17.54
CA TRP A 367 -13.81 2.12 16.94
C TRP A 367 -14.15 3.19 17.97
N LYS A 368 -14.59 2.78 19.16
CA LYS A 368 -14.82 3.72 20.27
C LYS A 368 -13.52 4.43 20.67
N ALA A 369 -12.43 3.69 20.86
CA ALA A 369 -11.15 4.27 21.25
C ALA A 369 -10.62 5.25 20.19
N PHE A 370 -10.71 4.88 18.91
CA PHE A 370 -10.35 5.76 17.80
C PHE A 370 -11.21 7.03 17.77
N THR A 371 -12.53 6.90 17.97
CA THR A 371 -13.47 8.03 18.02
C THR A 371 -13.14 8.98 19.17
N ASP A 372 -12.88 8.43 20.36
CA ASP A 372 -12.61 9.23 21.55
C ASP A 372 -11.24 9.93 21.43
N LEU A 373 -10.23 9.27 20.84
CA LEU A 373 -8.91 9.86 20.60
C LEU A 373 -8.97 11.00 19.58
N ALA A 374 -9.69 10.80 18.47
CA ALA A 374 -9.84 11.82 17.44
C ALA A 374 -10.59 13.05 17.98
N LYS A 375 -11.63 12.86 18.80
CA LYS A 375 -12.31 13.97 19.50
C LYS A 375 -11.41 14.70 20.50
N ALA A 376 -10.53 13.98 21.21
CA ALA A 376 -9.59 14.60 22.13
C ALA A 376 -8.59 15.49 21.39
N ALA A 377 -8.05 15.01 20.25
CA ALA A 377 -7.15 15.78 19.40
C ALA A 377 -7.82 17.06 18.84
N GLU A 378 -9.04 16.96 18.31
CA GLU A 378 -9.79 18.13 17.82
C GLU A 378 -10.06 19.18 18.92
N ALA A 379 -10.27 18.73 20.16
CA ALA A 379 -10.51 19.62 21.29
C ALA A 379 -9.25 20.38 21.72
N GLU A 380 -8.05 19.80 21.54
CA GLU A 380 -6.76 20.44 21.83
C GLU A 380 -6.36 21.48 20.76
N GLU A 381 -6.74 21.26 19.49
CA GLU A 381 -6.47 22.19 18.39
C GLU A 381 -7.47 23.38 18.33
N ALA A 382 -8.58 23.32 19.07
CA ALA A 382 -9.57 24.39 19.08
C ALA A 382 -9.01 25.69 19.72
N PRO A 383 -9.23 26.87 19.10
CA PRO A 383 -8.69 28.13 19.62
C PRO A 383 -9.26 28.43 21.03
N PRO A 384 -8.44 28.96 21.95
CA PRO A 384 -8.87 29.23 23.31
C PRO A 384 -10.07 30.20 23.30
N PRO A 385 -11.07 30.00 24.19
CA PRO A 385 -12.26 30.83 24.21
C PRO A 385 -11.86 32.30 24.43
N LYS A 386 -12.41 33.20 23.59
CA LYS A 386 -12.21 34.66 23.72
C LYS A 386 -12.56 35.10 25.15
N LYS A 387 -11.61 35.74 25.84
CA LYS A 387 -11.81 36.30 27.20
C LYS A 387 -13.08 37.16 27.23
N GLY A 388 -14.12 36.69 27.91
CA GLY A 388 -15.38 37.42 28.11
C GLY A 388 -16.66 36.68 27.69
N ALA A 389 -16.58 35.53 27.02
CA ALA A 389 -17.76 34.70 26.78
C ALA A 389 -18.22 34.04 28.08
N LYS A 390 -19.45 34.33 28.53
CA LYS A 390 -20.10 33.61 29.64
C LYS A 390 -20.01 32.10 29.37
N ALA A 391 -19.42 31.36 30.30
CA ALA A 391 -19.31 29.92 30.27
C ALA A 391 -20.70 29.30 30.06
N LYS A 392 -21.01 28.89 28.81
CA LYS A 392 -22.04 27.90 28.57
C LYS A 392 -21.52 26.57 29.12
N ALA A 393 -22.45 25.82 29.71
CA ALA A 393 -22.27 24.58 30.46
C ALA A 393 -21.05 23.75 30.04
N SER A 394 -20.31 23.30 31.07
CA SER A 394 -19.20 22.34 31.01
C SER A 394 -19.48 21.24 29.99
N THR A 395 -18.87 21.34 28.81
CA THR A 395 -18.64 20.16 27.99
C THR A 395 -17.83 19.18 28.86
N PRO A 396 -18.27 17.92 29.00
CA PRO A 396 -17.50 16.94 29.76
C PRO A 396 -16.08 16.88 29.18
N THR A 397 -15.07 17.00 30.05
CA THR A 397 -13.67 16.85 29.66
C THR A 397 -13.52 15.49 28.97
N PRO A 398 -13.00 15.44 27.74
CA PRO A 398 -12.77 14.16 27.07
C PRO A 398 -11.87 13.28 27.94
N PRO A 399 -12.06 11.95 27.94
CA PRO A 399 -11.14 11.06 28.64
C PRO A 399 -9.72 11.26 28.12
N SER A 400 -8.72 11.15 29.00
CA SER A 400 -7.33 11.26 28.58
C SER A 400 -6.97 10.16 27.58
N SER A 401 -6.00 10.42 26.72
CA SER A 401 -5.44 9.42 25.79
C SER A 401 -5.04 8.13 26.51
N ASP A 402 -4.47 8.25 27.71
CA ASP A 402 -4.11 7.10 28.56
C ASP A 402 -5.32 6.26 28.97
N MET A 403 -6.43 6.90 29.39
CA MET A 403 -7.66 6.19 29.74
C MET A 403 -8.27 5.49 28.53
N ILE A 404 -8.24 6.14 27.36
CA ILE A 404 -8.74 5.58 26.10
C ILE A 404 -7.91 4.34 25.73
N MET A 405 -6.59 4.44 25.80
CA MET A 405 -5.70 3.31 25.50
C MET A 405 -5.87 2.17 26.51
N GLN A 406 -6.02 2.48 27.80
CA GLN A 406 -6.26 1.48 28.83
C GLN A 406 -7.58 0.72 28.61
N GLN A 407 -8.65 1.41 28.21
CA GLN A 407 -9.93 0.78 27.86
C GLN A 407 -9.80 -0.13 26.61
N ALA A 408 -9.06 0.32 25.60
CA ALA A 408 -8.80 -0.48 24.40
C ALA A 408 -7.99 -1.75 24.74
N MET A 409 -6.94 -1.63 25.55
CA MET A 409 -6.14 -2.76 26.03
C MET A 409 -6.96 -3.75 26.87
N ALA A 410 -7.84 -3.24 27.74
CA ALA A 410 -8.76 -4.08 28.52
C ALA A 410 -9.69 -4.89 27.61
N ALA A 411 -10.30 -4.24 26.62
CA ALA A 411 -11.17 -4.91 25.65
C ALA A 411 -10.41 -5.96 24.81
N MET A 412 -9.16 -5.69 24.42
CA MET A 412 -8.32 -6.69 23.73
C MET A 412 -7.99 -7.88 24.64
N GLY A 413 -7.76 -7.65 25.93
CA GLY A 413 -7.59 -8.72 26.91
C GLY A 413 -8.85 -9.59 27.09
N GLU A 414 -10.02 -8.96 27.19
CA GLU A 414 -11.31 -9.64 27.29
C GLU A 414 -11.66 -10.44 26.03
N ALA A 415 -11.39 -9.87 24.85
CA ALA A 415 -11.57 -10.55 23.57
C ALA A 415 -10.57 -11.69 23.35
N GLY A 416 -9.49 -11.72 24.12
CA GLY A 416 -8.39 -12.65 23.96
C GLY A 416 -7.68 -12.45 22.62
N THR A 417 -7.42 -11.19 22.26
CA THR A 417 -6.68 -10.80 21.05
C THR A 417 -5.33 -11.53 21.00
N GLU A 418 -4.99 -12.05 19.82
CA GLU A 418 -3.79 -12.86 19.59
C GLU A 418 -2.90 -12.21 18.53
N LEU A 419 -1.66 -11.88 18.88
CA LEU A 419 -0.60 -11.57 17.94
C LEU A 419 0.10 -12.87 17.51
N ARG A 420 0.15 -13.14 16.21
CA ARG A 420 0.65 -14.38 15.64
C ARG A 420 1.79 -14.13 14.67
N ILE A 421 2.82 -14.95 14.79
CA ILE A 421 3.84 -15.16 13.76
C ILE A 421 3.40 -16.44 13.04
N ASP A 422 2.67 -16.27 11.94
CA ASP A 422 2.15 -17.41 11.16
C ASP A 422 3.27 -18.07 10.35
N ALA A 423 4.26 -17.28 9.90
CA ALA A 423 5.50 -17.77 9.32
C ALA A 423 6.59 -16.68 9.38
N LEU A 424 7.82 -17.06 9.68
CA LEU A 424 9.00 -16.25 9.45
C LEU A 424 10.09 -17.17 8.95
N ASN A 425 10.38 -17.16 7.65
CA ASN A 425 11.36 -18.02 7.02
C ASN A 425 12.48 -17.19 6.41
N LEU A 426 13.72 -17.60 6.64
CA LEU A 426 14.91 -17.04 5.98
C LEU A 426 15.74 -18.21 5.46
N ASP A 427 16.03 -18.21 4.17
CA ASP A 427 16.85 -19.24 3.53
C ASP A 427 18.05 -18.59 2.84
N THR A 428 19.23 -19.06 3.18
CA THR A 428 20.51 -18.69 2.57
C THR A 428 21.27 -19.98 2.22
N PRO A 429 22.27 -19.94 1.31
CA PRO A 429 23.06 -21.14 1.02
C PRO A 429 23.75 -21.77 2.23
N ALA A 430 24.12 -20.98 3.25
CA ALA A 430 24.84 -21.46 4.44
C ALA A 430 23.92 -21.79 5.63
N THR A 431 22.79 -21.09 5.76
CA THR A 431 21.88 -21.22 6.91
C THR A 431 20.43 -21.06 6.50
N ALA A 432 19.53 -21.69 7.25
CA ALA A 432 18.10 -21.45 7.14
C ALA A 432 17.50 -21.26 8.54
N GLY A 433 16.44 -20.47 8.65
CA GLY A 433 15.72 -20.24 9.89
C GLY A 433 14.22 -20.18 9.65
N THR A 434 13.45 -20.79 10.55
CA THR A 434 11.99 -20.65 10.59
C THR A 434 11.53 -20.23 11.98
N ALA A 435 10.49 -19.42 12.07
CA ALA A 435 9.83 -19.12 13.33
C ALA A 435 8.30 -19.06 13.19
N THR A 436 7.62 -19.57 14.21
CA THR A 436 6.16 -19.48 14.36
C THR A 436 5.81 -19.23 15.81
N GLY A 437 4.68 -18.59 16.10
CA GLY A 437 4.31 -18.30 17.48
C GLY A 437 2.98 -17.58 17.60
N ALA A 438 2.47 -17.54 18.82
CA ALA A 438 1.27 -16.80 19.17
C ALA A 438 1.40 -16.25 20.58
N MET A 439 1.04 -14.98 20.74
CA MET A 439 1.00 -14.23 21.99
C MET A 439 -0.42 -13.69 22.17
N LYS A 440 -1.08 -14.05 23.26
CA LYS A 440 -2.40 -13.59 23.64
C LYS A 440 -2.29 -12.42 24.60
N VAL A 441 -3.11 -11.39 24.41
CA VAL A 441 -3.28 -10.30 25.38
C VAL A 441 -3.90 -10.87 26.66
N ALA A 442 -3.20 -10.64 27.77
CA ALA A 442 -3.60 -11.11 29.10
C ALA A 442 -3.29 -9.99 30.10
N THR A 443 -4.27 -9.12 30.36
CA THR A 443 -4.07 -7.90 31.18
C THR A 443 -3.70 -8.18 32.64
N GLN A 444 -3.90 -9.41 33.11
CA GLN A 444 -3.50 -9.86 34.44
C GLN A 444 -2.08 -10.43 34.48
N ALA A 445 -1.47 -10.70 33.32
CA ALA A 445 -0.10 -11.19 33.25
C ALA A 445 0.91 -10.06 33.50
N ALA A 446 2.07 -10.37 34.09
CA ALA A 446 3.06 -9.36 34.45
C ALA A 446 3.56 -8.52 33.25
N PHE A 447 3.59 -9.10 32.05
CA PHE A 447 3.97 -8.42 30.81
C PHE A 447 2.76 -8.01 29.94
N GLY A 448 1.53 -8.18 30.43
CA GLY A 448 0.30 -7.91 29.67
C GLY A 448 0.00 -8.89 28.54
N VAL A 449 0.85 -9.89 28.34
CA VAL A 449 0.74 -10.92 27.29
C VAL A 449 1.23 -12.28 27.80
N THR A 450 0.71 -13.34 27.21
CA THR A 450 1.12 -14.74 27.46
C THR A 450 1.19 -15.50 26.14
N GLY A 451 2.08 -16.47 26.01
CA GLY A 451 2.14 -17.28 24.79
C GLY A 451 3.54 -17.80 24.54
N GLY A 452 3.84 -18.11 23.28
CA GLY A 452 5.16 -18.59 22.93
C GLY A 452 5.46 -18.59 21.44
N ALA A 453 6.74 -18.75 21.14
CA ALA A 453 7.26 -18.87 19.80
C ALA A 453 8.27 -20.02 19.72
N THR A 454 8.28 -20.70 18.59
CA THR A 454 9.29 -21.71 18.25
C THR A 454 10.14 -21.15 17.12
N VAL A 455 11.46 -21.13 17.33
CA VAL A 455 12.45 -20.80 16.31
C VAL A 455 13.28 -22.05 16.02
N LEU A 456 13.43 -22.40 14.74
CA LEU A 456 14.28 -23.48 14.26
C LEU A 456 15.37 -22.89 13.37
N LEU A 457 16.63 -23.14 13.69
CA LEU A 457 17.78 -22.70 12.89
C LEU A 457 18.55 -23.90 12.37
N ARG A 458 18.90 -23.91 11.10
CA ARG A 458 19.69 -24.94 10.40
C ARG A 458 21.01 -24.35 9.92
N GLY A 459 22.07 -25.14 9.98
CA GLY A 459 23.35 -24.82 9.34
C GLY A 459 24.24 -23.83 10.12
N ILE A 460 23.88 -23.45 11.34
CA ILE A 460 24.71 -22.58 12.20
C ILE A 460 26.13 -23.16 12.35
N ASP A 461 26.23 -24.47 12.59
CA ASP A 461 27.53 -25.15 12.74
C ASP A 461 28.40 -25.03 11.48
N ALA A 462 27.80 -25.21 10.30
CA ALA A 462 28.48 -25.07 9.02
C ALA A 462 28.89 -23.61 8.76
N ALA A 463 28.03 -22.65 9.10
CA ALA A 463 28.31 -21.22 8.97
C ALA A 463 29.44 -20.77 9.89
N VAL A 464 29.42 -21.17 11.17
CA VAL A 464 30.50 -20.91 12.13
C VAL A 464 31.82 -21.47 11.60
N LYS A 465 31.81 -22.70 11.09
CA LYS A 465 33.00 -23.32 10.49
C LYS A 465 33.48 -22.60 9.23
N ALA A 466 32.58 -22.10 8.40
CA ALA A 466 32.92 -21.35 7.18
C ALA A 466 33.48 -19.94 7.48
N MET A 467 33.09 -19.35 8.61
CA MET A 467 33.59 -18.05 9.07
C MET A 467 34.85 -18.15 9.93
N GLN A 468 35.30 -19.36 10.29
CA GLN A 468 36.59 -19.52 10.95
C GLN A 468 37.72 -19.10 9.99
N PRO A 469 38.65 -18.24 10.44
CA PRO A 469 39.76 -17.83 9.61
C PRO A 469 40.64 -19.02 9.25
N ALA A 470 41.35 -18.93 8.12
CA ALA A 470 42.33 -19.93 7.73
C ALA A 470 43.36 -20.17 8.86
N PRO A 471 43.91 -21.39 8.99
CA PRO A 471 44.88 -21.71 10.04
C PRO A 471 46.02 -20.67 10.10
N GLY A 472 46.17 -20.02 11.26
CA GLY A 472 47.19 -18.99 11.50
C GLY A 472 46.76 -17.54 11.28
N ALA A 473 45.55 -17.28 10.78
CA ALA A 473 44.98 -15.93 10.68
C ALA A 473 44.04 -15.63 11.86
N LYS A 474 44.10 -14.40 12.39
CA LYS A 474 43.11 -13.93 13.38
C LYS A 474 41.88 -13.39 12.64
N PRO A 475 40.66 -13.69 13.09
CA PRO A 475 39.47 -13.04 12.53
C PRO A 475 39.54 -11.55 12.88
N ASP A 476 39.05 -10.69 12.00
CA ASP A 476 38.83 -9.28 12.34
C ASP A 476 37.81 -9.15 13.48
N LYS A 477 37.72 -7.94 14.06
CA LYS A 477 36.86 -7.68 15.22
C LYS A 477 35.40 -8.02 14.95
N ASP A 478 34.90 -7.67 13.78
CA ASP A 478 33.49 -7.86 13.43
C ASP A 478 33.18 -9.36 13.28
N THR A 479 34.09 -10.12 12.68
CA THR A 479 34.01 -11.58 12.57
C THR A 479 34.11 -12.25 13.95
N GLN A 480 34.97 -11.75 14.85
CA GLN A 480 35.06 -12.28 16.22
C GLN A 480 33.78 -12.03 17.02
N ASP A 481 33.23 -10.81 16.96
CA ASP A 481 32.01 -10.44 17.66
C ASP A 481 30.82 -11.27 17.13
N LEU A 482 30.75 -11.49 15.80
CA LEU A 482 29.75 -12.36 15.17
C LEU A 482 29.88 -13.83 15.58
N LEU A 483 31.10 -14.39 15.56
CA LEU A 483 31.36 -15.76 15.99
C LEU A 483 31.00 -15.96 17.47
N GLY A 484 31.29 -14.97 18.32
CA GLY A 484 30.88 -14.97 19.73
C GLY A 484 29.37 -15.01 19.91
N GLY A 485 28.63 -14.18 19.15
CA GLY A 485 27.17 -14.19 19.16
C GLY A 485 26.58 -15.53 18.69
N LEU A 486 27.11 -16.11 17.61
CA LEU A 486 26.65 -17.40 17.09
C LEU A 486 26.93 -18.56 18.06
N ALA A 487 28.07 -18.54 18.76
CA ALA A 487 28.37 -19.54 19.77
C ALA A 487 27.40 -19.47 20.96
N MET A 488 27.02 -18.26 21.39
CA MET A 488 25.99 -18.06 22.43
C MET A 488 24.63 -18.60 21.98
N ILE A 489 24.21 -18.26 20.76
CA ILE A 489 22.97 -18.76 20.17
C ILE A 489 23.00 -20.30 20.16
N GLN A 490 24.06 -20.90 19.62
CA GLN A 490 24.23 -22.35 19.56
C GLN A 490 24.18 -23.04 20.94
N ALA A 491 24.74 -22.41 21.97
CA ALA A 491 24.74 -22.95 23.33
C ALA A 491 23.35 -22.96 23.98
N LEU A 492 22.50 -21.99 23.64
CA LEU A 492 21.15 -21.86 24.19
C LEU A 492 20.12 -22.75 23.46
N GLY A 493 20.42 -23.19 22.23
CA GLY A 493 19.52 -23.99 21.40
C GLY A 493 19.59 -25.50 21.68
N GLN A 494 18.43 -26.15 21.69
CA GLN A 494 18.35 -27.62 21.74
C GLN A 494 18.84 -28.20 20.40
N ALA A 495 19.89 -29.03 20.45
CA ALA A 495 20.42 -29.70 19.27
C ALA A 495 19.44 -30.76 18.75
N GLY A 496 19.27 -30.82 17.44
CA GLY A 496 18.48 -31.83 16.76
C GLY A 496 18.98 -32.09 15.34
N LYS A 497 18.27 -32.96 14.62
CA LYS A 497 18.47 -33.18 13.19
C LYS A 497 17.13 -33.08 12.47
N ASP A 498 17.15 -32.53 11.26
CA ASP A 498 15.97 -32.55 10.40
C ASP A 498 15.84 -33.86 9.63
N GLU A 499 14.79 -33.95 8.79
CA GLU A 499 14.50 -35.11 7.94
C GLU A 499 15.63 -35.44 6.94
N SER A 500 16.47 -34.48 6.59
CA SER A 500 17.64 -34.68 5.72
C SER A 500 18.91 -35.07 6.50
N GLY A 501 18.84 -35.14 7.83
CA GLY A 501 19.96 -35.46 8.71
C GLY A 501 20.87 -34.27 9.01
N ALA A 502 20.50 -33.04 8.62
CA ALA A 502 21.28 -31.84 8.87
C ALA A 502 21.05 -31.32 10.29
N ASP A 503 22.10 -30.73 10.88
CA ASP A 503 22.06 -30.23 12.25
C ASP A 503 21.15 -29.01 12.38
N THR A 504 20.31 -29.03 13.42
CA THR A 504 19.34 -27.98 13.74
C THR A 504 19.45 -27.56 15.20
N ARG A 505 19.04 -26.31 15.48
CA ARG A 505 18.90 -25.74 16.81
C ARG A 505 17.47 -25.24 16.99
N THR A 506 16.79 -25.77 18.00
CA THR A 506 15.42 -25.39 18.34
C THR A 506 15.41 -24.49 19.58
N TYR A 507 14.61 -23.43 19.53
CA TYR A 507 14.40 -22.48 20.61
C TYR A 507 12.90 -22.33 20.82
N LYS A 508 12.42 -22.86 21.95
CA LYS A 508 11.05 -22.63 22.40
C LYS A 508 11.04 -21.51 23.43
N ILE A 509 10.43 -20.39 23.07
CA ILE A 509 10.29 -19.22 23.93
C ILE A 509 8.86 -19.24 24.47
N ASP A 510 8.68 -19.25 25.78
CA ASP A 510 7.36 -19.17 26.42
C ASP A 510 7.32 -17.98 27.40
N VAL A 511 6.24 -17.20 27.37
CA VAL A 511 5.95 -16.12 28.32
C VAL A 511 4.75 -16.53 29.15
N THR A 512 4.97 -16.71 30.44
CA THR A 512 3.95 -17.17 31.39
C THR A 512 3.15 -16.02 32.00
N GLU A 513 1.99 -16.33 32.58
CA GLU A 513 1.18 -15.36 33.33
C GLU A 513 1.95 -14.70 34.47
N ALA A 514 2.85 -15.46 35.12
CA ALA A 514 3.70 -14.98 36.21
C ALA A 514 4.82 -14.02 35.77
N GLY A 515 5.00 -13.77 34.48
CA GLY A 515 6.09 -12.93 33.97
C GLY A 515 7.42 -13.65 33.85
N GLN A 516 7.43 -14.99 33.84
CA GLN A 516 8.65 -15.74 33.54
C GLN A 516 8.80 -15.84 32.02
N LEU A 517 9.99 -15.50 31.53
CA LEU A 517 10.42 -15.81 30.17
C LEU A 517 11.20 -17.12 30.19
N LEU A 518 10.63 -18.17 29.61
CA LEU A 518 11.26 -19.48 29.53
C LEU A 518 11.88 -19.66 28.13
N LEU A 519 13.13 -20.13 28.09
CA LEU A 519 13.78 -20.61 26.87
C LEU A 519 14.05 -22.09 27.02
N ASN A 520 13.43 -22.91 26.18
CA ASN A 520 13.55 -24.37 26.24
C ASN A 520 13.18 -24.94 27.62
N GLY A 521 12.26 -24.28 28.33
CA GLY A 521 11.82 -24.61 29.69
C GLY A 521 12.67 -24.03 30.82
N ALA A 522 13.81 -23.39 30.53
CA ALA A 522 14.67 -22.74 31.52
C ALA A 522 14.30 -21.26 31.69
N ASP A 523 14.24 -20.78 32.93
CA ASP A 523 13.93 -19.38 33.24
C ASP A 523 15.10 -18.46 32.85
N MET A 524 14.85 -17.55 31.91
CA MET A 524 15.80 -16.57 31.38
C MET A 524 15.68 -15.20 32.05
N THR A 525 14.73 -15.01 32.96
CA THR A 525 14.43 -13.70 33.58
C THR A 525 15.66 -13.13 34.28
N ALA A 526 16.44 -13.97 34.95
CA ALA A 526 17.69 -13.56 35.62
C ALA A 526 18.77 -13.05 34.65
N LEU A 527 18.79 -13.55 33.41
CA LEU A 527 19.78 -13.18 32.40
C LEU A 527 19.44 -11.82 31.77
N LEU A 528 18.16 -11.49 31.65
CA LEU A 528 17.67 -10.21 31.12
C LEU A 528 17.69 -9.09 32.16
N ALA A 529 17.41 -9.41 33.43
CA ALA A 529 17.48 -8.45 34.54
C ALA A 529 18.92 -8.03 34.90
N GLY A 530 19.93 -8.80 34.47
CA GLY A 530 21.35 -8.56 34.77
C GLY A 530 22.04 -7.43 33.99
N GLY A 531 21.32 -6.70 33.14
CA GLY A 531 21.85 -5.59 32.33
C GLY A 531 21.58 -4.17 32.88
N SER A 532 20.74 -4.02 33.90
CA SER A 532 20.55 -2.74 34.58
C SER A 532 21.53 -2.63 35.75
N GLU A 533 22.51 -1.74 35.62
CA GLU A 533 23.40 -1.34 36.72
C GLU A 533 22.56 -0.97 37.95
N PRO A 534 22.89 -1.45 39.17
CA PRO A 534 22.17 -1.06 40.37
C PRO A 534 22.24 0.46 40.52
N ALA A 535 21.09 1.12 40.73
CA ALA A 535 21.06 2.53 41.08
C ALA A 535 22.03 2.77 42.25
N PRO A 536 22.94 3.77 42.17
CA PRO A 536 23.91 4.02 43.21
C PRO A 536 23.17 4.28 44.53
N ALA A 537 23.59 3.58 45.58
CA ALA A 537 22.99 3.67 46.90
C ALA A 537 22.92 5.15 47.36
N PRO A 538 21.84 5.58 48.02
CA PRO A 538 21.71 6.96 48.51
C PRO A 538 22.91 7.30 49.40
N ALA A 539 23.64 8.36 49.07
CA ALA A 539 24.76 8.82 49.86
C ALA A 539 24.32 9.11 51.30
N GLU A 540 24.96 8.45 52.27
CA GLU A 540 24.78 8.74 53.70
C GLU A 540 25.04 10.23 53.97
N GLN A 541 24.02 10.91 54.50
CA GLN A 541 24.17 12.28 54.95
C GLN A 541 25.21 12.36 56.09
N PRO A 542 26.18 13.28 56.04
CA PRO A 542 27.17 13.42 57.09
C PRO A 542 26.52 13.91 58.38
N LYS A 543 26.71 13.14 59.46
CA LYS A 543 26.35 13.50 60.84
C LYS A 543 27.00 14.84 61.21
N LYS A 544 26.17 15.87 61.44
CA LYS A 544 26.61 17.13 62.07
C LYS A 544 27.16 16.82 63.47
N LYS A 545 28.46 17.09 63.67
CA LYS A 545 29.05 17.22 65.01
C LYS A 545 28.58 18.55 65.62
N LYS A 546 28.26 18.50 66.92
CA LYS A 546 27.96 19.66 67.76
C LYS A 546 29.15 20.60 67.88
#